data_AF-A0A7S3DL81-F1
#
_entry.id   AF-A0A7S3DL81-F1
#
_cell.length_a   1.000
_cell.length_b   1.000
_cell.length_c   1.000
_cell.angle_alpha   90.00
_cell.angle_beta   90.00
_cell.angle_gamma   90.00
#
_symmetry.space_group_name_H-M   'P 1'
#
loop_
_entity.id
_entity.type
_entity.pdbx_description
1 polymer ?
#
loop_
_entity_poly.entity_id
_entity_poly.type
_entity_poly.pdbx_seq_one_letter_code
_entity_poly.pdbx_strand_id
1 'polypeptide(L)'
;MEKLGQCFSSFCGLLAQYSNGMDVCSSVRLFPIGFMIIGGAVMIIAIFGCCGAMKQNRVCLMIYFFVLLVIFLGQAAVAVLAFAFAPQALAFGQTAWDGFPGNNTEHLMQLFGCCGFQTASTSETTFCNNNGIDPNLSCLTK
;
A
#
# COMPACT_ATOMS: atom_id res chain seq x y z
N MET A 1 -28.08 8.78 -20.42
CA MET A 1 -27.26 9.31 -19.29
C MET A 1 -27.83 8.90 -17.93
N GLU A 2 -29.15 8.64 -17.79
CA GLU A 2 -29.77 8.18 -16.54
C GLU A 2 -29.26 6.82 -16.01
N LYS A 3 -28.86 5.90 -16.89
CA LYS A 3 -28.30 4.59 -16.50
C LYS A 3 -26.92 4.68 -15.84
N LEU A 4 -26.20 5.78 -16.04
CA LEU A 4 -24.89 6.04 -15.45
C LEU A 4 -25.01 6.42 -13.95
N GLY A 5 -26.10 7.09 -13.58
CA GLY A 5 -26.41 7.45 -12.19
C GLY A 5 -26.82 6.25 -11.33
N GLN A 6 -27.45 5.23 -11.91
CA GLN A 6 -27.84 4.01 -11.18
C GLN A 6 -26.64 3.17 -10.73
N CYS A 7 -25.53 3.17 -11.49
CA CYS A 7 -24.29 2.47 -11.09
C CYS A 7 -23.59 3.16 -9.91
N PHE A 8 -23.55 4.49 -9.91
CA PHE A 8 -23.00 5.28 -8.80
C PHE A 8 -23.82 5.11 -7.51
N SER A 9 -25.15 5.02 -7.64
CA SER A 9 -26.06 4.75 -6.52
C SER A 9 -25.90 3.34 -5.94
N SER A 10 -25.69 2.32 -6.77
CA SER A 10 -25.45 0.95 -6.31
C SER A 10 -24.11 0.80 -5.58
N PHE A 11 -23.08 1.53 -6.02
CA PHE A 11 -21.80 1.61 -5.31
C PHE A 11 -21.94 2.35 -3.97
N CYS A 12 -22.66 3.49 -3.95
CA CYS A 12 -22.97 4.26 -2.75
C CYS A 12 -23.71 3.43 -1.68
N GLY A 13 -24.64 2.55 -2.08
CA GLY A 13 -25.34 1.62 -1.19
C GLY A 13 -24.43 0.60 -0.51
N LEU A 14 -23.37 0.15 -1.19
CA LEU A 14 -22.33 -0.71 -0.59
C LEU A 14 -21.45 0.03 0.43
N LEU A 15 -21.20 1.34 0.23
CA LEU A 15 -20.41 2.16 1.17
C LEU A 15 -21.17 2.43 2.47
N ALA A 16 -22.50 2.61 2.38
CA ALA A 16 -23.36 2.78 3.54
C ALA A 16 -23.38 1.53 4.44
N GLN A 17 -23.15 0.35 3.88
CA GLN A 17 -22.98 -0.88 4.66
C GLN A 17 -21.56 -1.07 5.20
N TYR A 18 -20.54 -0.46 4.57
CA TYR A 18 -19.15 -0.52 5.04
C TYR A 18 -18.85 0.42 6.23
N SER A 19 -19.72 1.42 6.46
CA SER A 19 -19.64 2.36 7.60
C SER A 19 -19.61 1.71 8.99
N ASN A 20 -20.01 0.44 9.14
CA ASN A 20 -20.04 -0.24 10.43
C ASN A 20 -18.82 -1.15 10.68
N GLY A 21 -17.80 -1.12 9.82
CA GLY A 21 -16.68 -2.07 9.88
C GLY A 21 -15.29 -1.46 9.66
N MET A 22 -15.13 -0.14 9.83
CA MET A 22 -13.86 0.53 9.57
C MET A 22 -13.40 1.36 10.76
N ASP A 23 -13.29 0.70 11.91
CA ASP A 23 -12.52 1.16 13.07
C ASP A 23 -11.02 0.79 12.91
N VAL A 24 -10.45 0.93 11.70
CA VAL A 24 -9.03 0.62 11.46
C VAL A 24 -8.16 1.82 11.81
N CYS A 25 -7.81 1.84 13.09
CA CYS A 25 -6.61 2.41 13.71
C CYS A 25 -6.37 3.93 13.56
N SER A 26 -6.73 4.64 14.63
CA SER A 26 -6.28 6.00 15.01
C SER A 26 -4.77 6.28 14.95
N SER A 27 -3.92 5.30 14.63
CA SER A 27 -2.45 5.45 14.58
C SER A 27 -1.89 5.73 13.18
N VAL A 28 -2.71 5.75 12.13
CA VAL A 28 -2.22 5.96 10.76
C VAL A 28 -3.07 7.01 10.06
N ARG A 29 -2.79 8.30 10.27
CA ARG A 29 -3.60 9.38 9.69
C ARG A 29 -3.34 9.65 8.20
N LEU A 30 -2.19 9.24 7.66
CA LEU A 30 -1.83 9.48 6.25
C LEU A 30 -2.17 8.31 5.31
N PHE A 31 -2.01 7.07 5.77
CA PHE A 31 -2.31 5.87 4.97
C PHE A 31 -3.77 5.79 4.47
N PRO A 32 -4.81 6.11 5.28
CA PRO A 32 -6.19 6.06 4.81
C PRO A 32 -6.46 7.11 3.72
N ILE A 33 -5.80 8.27 3.75
CA ILE A 33 -5.94 9.31 2.72
C ILE A 33 -5.41 8.79 1.37
N GLY A 34 -4.23 8.16 1.38
CA GLY A 34 -3.65 7.53 0.19
C GLY A 34 -4.55 6.42 -0.36
N PHE A 35 -5.07 5.57 0.52
CA PHE A 35 -5.99 4.49 0.14
C PHE A 35 -7.30 5.01 -0.44
N MET A 36 -7.84 6.12 0.08
CA MET A 36 -9.04 6.77 -0.45
C MET A 36 -8.84 7.26 -1.88
N ILE A 37 -7.69 7.89 -2.17
CA ILE A 37 -7.37 8.40 -3.51
C ILE A 37 -7.20 7.24 -4.50
N ILE A 38 -6.44 6.21 -4.12
CA ILE A 38 -6.21 5.02 -4.96
C ILE A 38 -7.54 4.28 -5.19
N GLY A 39 -8.31 4.05 -4.13
CA GLY A 39 -9.62 3.41 -4.21
C GLY A 39 -10.62 4.18 -5.08
N GLY A 40 -10.65 5.51 -4.97
CA GLY A 40 -11.47 6.38 -5.81
C GLY A 40 -11.09 6.31 -7.29
N ALA A 41 -9.80 6.34 -7.61
CA ALA A 41 -9.32 6.20 -8.98
C ALA A 41 -9.69 4.84 -9.60
N VAL A 42 -9.51 3.76 -8.83
CA VAL A 42 -9.91 2.40 -9.25
C VAL A 42 -11.42 2.30 -9.48
N MET A 43 -12.23 2.92 -8.62
CA MET A 43 -13.69 2.96 -8.76
C MET A 43 -14.12 3.69 -10.05
N ILE A 44 -13.48 4.81 -10.38
CA ILE A 44 -13.73 5.54 -11.63
C ILE A 44 -13.39 4.65 -12.84
N ILE A 45 -12.21 4.01 -12.84
CA ILE A 45 -11.78 3.11 -13.92
C ILE A 45 -12.77 1.93 -14.11
N ALA A 46 -13.29 1.38 -13.02
CA ALA A 46 -14.27 0.29 -13.06
C ALA A 46 -15.60 0.72 -13.71
N ILE A 47 -16.07 1.95 -13.44
CA ILE A 47 -17.29 2.49 -14.05
C ILE A 47 -17.10 2.69 -15.56
N PHE A 48 -15.92 3.15 -15.99
CA PHE A 48 -15.58 3.25 -17.42
C PHE A 48 -15.50 1.87 -18.11
N GLY A 49 -14.96 0.85 -17.43
CA GLY A 49 -14.95 -0.53 -17.92
C GLY A 49 -16.35 -1.13 -18.09
N CYS A 50 -17.22 -0.95 -17.10
CA CYS A 50 -18.60 -1.48 -17.12
C CYS A 50 -19.46 -0.80 -18.20
N CYS A 51 -19.29 0.51 -18.42
CA CYS A 51 -19.96 1.23 -19.50
C CYS A 51 -19.46 0.81 -20.90
N GLY A 52 -18.20 0.39 -21.01
CA GLY A 52 -17.61 -0.10 -22.25
C GLY A 52 -18.22 -1.42 -22.74
N ALA A 53 -18.74 -2.26 -21.84
CA ALA A 53 -19.36 -3.54 -22.18
C ALA A 53 -20.78 -3.39 -22.76
N MET A 54 -21.53 -2.37 -22.30
CA MET A 54 -22.94 -2.17 -22.67
C MET A 54 -23.14 -1.40 -23.97
N LYS A 55 -22.10 -0.74 -24.49
CA LYS A 55 -22.17 0.02 -25.75
C LYS A 55 -21.31 -0.69 -26.78
N GLN A 56 -21.91 -1.11 -27.89
CA GLN A 56 -21.23 -1.71 -29.06
C GLN A 56 -20.34 -0.68 -29.78
N ASN A 57 -19.41 -0.06 -29.06
CA ASN A 57 -18.49 0.94 -29.58
C ASN A 57 -17.07 0.49 -29.24
N ARG A 58 -16.35 0.01 -30.27
CA ARG A 58 -14.98 -0.55 -30.15
C ARG A 58 -13.97 0.44 -29.55
N VAL A 59 -14.25 1.73 -29.65
CA VAL A 59 -13.35 2.81 -29.17
C VAL A 59 -13.26 2.88 -27.64
N CYS A 60 -14.35 2.65 -26.89
CA CYS A 60 -14.30 2.68 -25.41
C CYS A 60 -13.52 1.49 -24.83
N LEU A 61 -13.64 0.32 -25.45
CA LEU A 61 -12.90 -0.89 -25.05
C LEU A 61 -11.39 -0.74 -25.30
N MET A 62 -11.01 -0.12 -26.43
CA MET A 62 -9.61 0.16 -26.79
C MET A 62 -8.95 1.09 -25.78
N ILE A 63 -9.63 2.17 -25.35
CA ILE A 63 -9.09 3.11 -24.36
C ILE A 63 -8.90 2.42 -23.00
N TYR A 64 -9.87 1.62 -22.56
CA TYR A 64 -9.75 0.86 -21.31
C TYR A 64 -8.55 -0.09 -21.32
N PHE A 65 -8.41 -0.86 -22.40
CA PHE A 65 -7.28 -1.78 -22.57
C PHE A 65 -5.94 -1.03 -22.62
N PHE A 66 -5.89 0.10 -23.31
CA PHE A 66 -4.68 0.94 -23.37
C PHE A 66 -4.29 1.49 -22.00
N VAL A 67 -5.24 1.99 -21.20
CA VAL A 67 -4.99 2.49 -19.84
C VAL A 67 -4.49 1.35 -18.93
N LEU A 68 -5.11 0.18 -18.98
CA LEU A 68 -4.64 -0.98 -18.21
C LEU A 68 -3.25 -1.43 -18.65
N LEU A 69 -2.96 -1.42 -19.96
CA LEU A 69 -1.66 -1.77 -20.49
C LEU A 69 -0.58 -0.80 -20.02
N VAL A 70 -0.85 0.50 -19.99
CA VAL A 70 0.08 1.50 -19.45
C VAL A 70 0.30 1.30 -17.95
N ILE A 71 -0.76 1.00 -17.17
CA ILE A 71 -0.63 0.70 -15.73
C ILE A 71 0.22 -0.56 -15.51
N PHE A 72 -0.01 -1.61 -16.30
CA PHE A 72 0.74 -2.86 -16.19
C PHE A 72 2.22 -2.66 -16.55
N LEU A 73 2.51 -1.94 -17.63
CA LEU A 73 3.88 -1.58 -18.00
C LEU A 73 4.55 -0.71 -16.92
N GLY A 74 3.80 0.21 -16.30
CA GLY A 74 4.27 1.01 -15.17
C GLY A 74 4.61 0.15 -13.95
N GLN A 75 3.72 -0.77 -13.55
CA GLN A 75 3.96 -1.71 -12.46
C GLN A 75 5.16 -2.62 -12.76
N ALA A 76 5.26 -3.14 -13.98
CA ALA A 76 6.39 -3.96 -14.41
C ALA A 76 7.70 -3.16 -14.40
N ALA A 77 7.70 -1.91 -14.86
CA ALA A 77 8.86 -1.04 -14.79
C ALA A 77 9.28 -0.78 -13.34
N VAL A 78 8.34 -0.48 -12.44
CA VAL A 78 8.63 -0.32 -11.00
C VAL A 78 9.21 -1.60 -10.40
N ALA A 79 8.67 -2.77 -10.74
CA ALA A 79 9.19 -4.06 -10.26
C ALA A 79 10.61 -4.34 -10.75
N VAL A 80 10.89 -4.09 -12.04
CA VAL A 80 12.21 -4.26 -12.63
C VAL A 80 13.20 -3.25 -12.05
N LEU A 81 12.80 -1.99 -11.89
CA LEU A 81 13.62 -0.95 -11.25
C LEU A 81 13.91 -1.33 -9.79
N ALA A 82 12.91 -1.77 -9.02
CA ALA A 82 13.10 -2.21 -7.65
C ALA A 82 14.09 -3.38 -7.55
N PHE A 83 14.05 -4.32 -8.49
CA PHE A 83 15.00 -5.42 -8.55
C PHE A 83 16.41 -4.95 -8.93
N ALA A 84 16.53 -4.10 -9.96
CA ALA A 84 17.81 -3.55 -10.41
C ALA A 84 18.47 -2.65 -9.35
N PHE A 85 17.66 -2.02 -8.53
CA PHE A 85 18.05 -1.05 -7.52
C PHE A 85 17.88 -1.54 -6.08
N ALA A 86 17.80 -2.85 -5.88
CA ALA A 86 17.79 -3.44 -4.55
C ALA A 86 18.88 -2.86 -3.63
N PRO A 87 20.17 -2.73 -4.02
CA PRO A 87 21.20 -2.21 -3.11
C PRO A 87 21.00 -0.74 -2.72
N GLN A 88 20.47 0.10 -3.60
CA GLN A 88 20.18 1.51 -3.26
C GLN A 88 18.90 1.64 -2.42
N ALA A 89 17.93 0.75 -2.62
CA ALA A 89 16.74 0.69 -1.77
C ALA A 89 17.10 0.34 -0.32
N LEU A 90 18.12 -0.52 -0.10
CA LEU A 90 18.67 -0.82 1.23
C LEU A 90 19.24 0.44 1.91
N ALA A 91 20.03 1.22 1.18
CA ALA A 91 20.60 2.46 1.71
C ALA A 91 19.52 3.48 2.10
N PHE A 92 18.47 3.61 1.27
CA PHE A 92 17.33 4.46 1.59
C PHE A 92 16.56 3.95 2.81
N GLY A 93 16.35 2.64 2.90
CA GLY A 93 15.70 2.00 4.05
C GLY A 93 16.46 2.23 5.36
N GLN A 94 17.79 2.20 5.33
CA GLN A 94 18.62 2.53 6.48
C GLN A 94 18.45 3.99 6.90
N THR A 95 18.49 4.94 5.95
CA THR A 95 18.26 6.36 6.26
C THR A 95 16.86 6.66 6.78
N ALA A 96 15.86 5.93 6.30
CA ALA A 96 14.50 6.03 6.80
C ALA A 96 14.41 5.46 8.23
N TRP A 97 15.08 4.33 8.48
CA TRP A 97 15.14 3.70 9.80
C TRP A 97 15.75 4.64 10.85
N ASP A 98 16.88 5.27 10.53
CA ASP A 98 17.57 6.21 11.41
C ASP A 98 16.76 7.49 11.70
N GLY A 99 15.77 7.80 10.85
CA GLY A 99 14.86 8.94 11.01
C GLY A 99 13.69 8.69 11.96
N PHE A 100 13.44 7.45 12.38
CA PHE A 100 12.36 7.14 13.32
C PHE A 100 12.81 7.37 14.77
N PRO A 101 11.97 8.00 15.61
CA PRO A 101 12.27 8.15 17.03
C PRO A 101 12.24 6.77 17.73
N GLY A 102 13.20 6.55 18.62
CA GLY A 102 13.45 5.25 19.29
C GLY A 102 12.22 4.60 19.92
N ASN A 103 11.30 5.39 20.48
CA ASN A 103 10.08 4.88 21.12
C ASN A 103 9.13 4.18 20.13
N ASN A 104 9.04 4.67 18.90
CA ASN A 104 8.15 4.09 17.88
C ASN A 104 8.79 2.85 17.25
N THR A 105 10.11 2.85 17.08
CA THR A 105 10.88 1.71 16.58
C THR A 105 10.85 0.54 17.56
N GLU A 106 10.91 0.79 18.87
CA GLU A 106 10.72 -0.23 19.92
C GLU A 106 9.38 -0.97 19.79
N HIS A 107 8.27 -0.24 19.58
CA HIS A 107 6.95 -0.85 19.37
C HIS A 107 6.88 -1.67 18.07
N LEU A 108 7.53 -1.20 17.00
CA LEU A 108 7.62 -1.94 15.74
C LEU A 108 8.45 -3.21 15.90
N MET A 109 9.59 -3.15 16.60
CA MET A 109 10.44 -4.31 16.90
C MET A 109 9.68 -5.38 17.67
N GLN A 110 8.85 -4.99 18.65
CA GLN A 110 8.00 -5.93 19.39
C GLN A 110 6.86 -6.50 18.55
N LEU A 111 6.18 -5.68 17.74
CA LEU A 111 5.06 -6.13 16.91
C LEU A 111 5.53 -7.08 15.80
N PHE A 112 6.63 -6.74 15.15
CA PHE A 112 7.21 -7.53 14.09
C PHE A 112 8.17 -8.60 14.61
N GLY A 113 8.56 -8.61 15.88
CA GLY A 113 9.49 -9.59 16.44
C GLY A 113 10.81 -9.65 15.66
N CYS A 114 11.43 -8.49 15.43
CA CYS A 114 12.72 -8.33 14.75
C CYS A 114 13.52 -7.22 15.46
N CYS A 115 14.85 -7.22 15.31
CA CYS A 115 15.74 -6.32 16.02
C CYS A 115 16.68 -5.59 15.05
N GLY A 116 16.52 -4.27 14.96
CA GLY A 116 17.28 -3.42 14.03
C GLY A 116 16.91 -3.60 12.56
N PHE A 117 17.26 -2.62 11.72
CA PHE A 117 16.97 -2.67 10.28
C PHE A 117 17.77 -3.78 9.59
N GLN A 118 19.08 -3.59 9.45
CA GLN A 118 20.01 -4.60 8.94
C GLN A 118 20.82 -5.26 10.05
N THR A 119 21.28 -4.45 11.01
CA THR A 119 22.03 -4.90 12.20
C THR A 119 21.55 -4.08 13.39
N ALA A 120 21.29 -4.74 14.53
CA ALA A 120 20.93 -4.06 15.76
C ALA A 120 22.15 -3.36 16.40
N SER A 121 21.99 -2.11 16.81
CA SER A 121 22.96 -1.38 17.65
C SER A 121 22.99 -1.91 19.09
N THR A 122 24.00 -1.52 19.88
CA THR A 122 24.13 -1.95 21.29
C THR A 122 22.91 -1.60 22.15
N SER A 123 22.26 -0.47 21.87
CA SER A 123 21.01 -0.05 22.51
C SER A 123 19.83 -0.94 22.11
N GLU A 124 19.69 -1.25 20.83
CA GLU A 124 18.60 -2.09 20.31
C GLU A 124 18.74 -3.54 20.78
N THR A 125 19.95 -4.09 20.73
CA THR A 125 20.24 -5.47 21.20
C THR A 125 19.88 -5.65 22.68
N THR A 126 20.16 -4.65 23.53
CA THR A 126 19.78 -4.69 24.95
C THR A 126 18.26 -4.69 25.10
N PHE A 127 17.54 -3.85 24.34
CA PHE A 127 16.08 -3.83 24.35
C PHE A 127 15.49 -5.17 23.89
N CYS A 128 15.98 -5.73 22.79
CA CYS A 128 15.47 -6.99 22.24
C CYS A 128 15.71 -8.16 23.20
N ASN A 129 16.88 -8.24 23.82
CA ASN A 129 17.21 -9.30 24.77
C ASN A 129 16.31 -9.24 26.02
N ASN A 130 16.02 -8.05 26.54
CA ASN A 130 15.11 -7.87 27.68
C ASN A 130 13.65 -8.19 27.35
N ASN A 131 13.25 -8.12 26.09
CA ASN A 131 11.88 -8.39 25.63
C ASN A 131 11.72 -9.79 24.99
N GLY A 132 12.75 -10.63 25.03
CA GLY A 132 12.70 -11.99 24.47
C GLY A 132 12.64 -12.05 22.94
N ILE A 133 13.18 -11.04 22.25
CA ILE A 133 13.26 -10.98 20.78
C ILE A 133 14.66 -11.41 20.36
N ASP A 134 14.76 -12.27 19.35
CA ASP A 134 16.04 -12.72 18.80
C ASP A 134 16.86 -11.53 18.24
N PRO A 135 18.03 -11.20 18.82
CA PRO A 135 18.84 -10.06 18.37
C PRO A 135 19.53 -10.30 17.02
N ASN A 136 19.53 -11.55 16.53
CA ASN A 136 20.08 -11.91 15.22
C ASN A 136 19.06 -11.79 14.08
N LEU A 137 17.77 -11.54 14.38
CA LEU A 137 16.72 -11.47 13.38
C LEU A 137 16.49 -10.01 12.95
N SER A 138 17.00 -9.65 11.77
CA SER A 138 16.89 -8.29 11.22
C SER A 138 15.54 -8.02 10.56
N CYS A 139 15.02 -6.81 10.72
CA CYS A 139 13.74 -6.39 10.13
C CYS A 139 13.77 -6.27 8.60
N LEU A 140 14.96 -6.30 7.98
CA LEU A 140 15.13 -6.33 6.54
C LEU A 140 14.70 -7.67 5.90
N THR A 141 14.79 -8.77 6.65
CA THR A 141 14.63 -10.14 6.11
C THR A 141 13.22 -10.69 6.35
N LYS A 142 12.38 -9.96 7.08
CA LYS A 142 11.05 -10.40 7.51
C LYS A 142 9.95 -9.82 6.62
#